data_AF-A0A7S4L015-F1
#
_entry.id   AF-A0A7S4L015-F1
#
_cell.length_a   1.000
_cell.length_b   1.000
_cell.length_c   1.000
_cell.angle_alpha   90.00
_cell.angle_beta   90.00
_cell.angle_gamma   90.00
#
_symmetry.space_group_name_H-M   'P 1'
#
loop_
_entity.id
_entity.type
_entity.pdbx_description
1 polymer ?
#
loop_
_entity_poly.entity_id
_entity_poly.type
_entity_poly.pdbx_seq_one_letter_code
_entity_poly.pdbx_strand_id
1 'polypeptide(L)'
;CLKITMLNTKKDRKAADPDLYSIRTTHVFACPTQPQTCPILALALYIITLPRGNTFTSKFFPGKEQKHRFNSVLQRIIADKAGAEWKDIGSSSFRKGSVTHLLSIPGGPSPPSVYLRA
;
A
#
# COMPACT_ATOMS: atom_id res chain seq x y z
N CYS A 1 -7.46 5.56 14.23
CA CYS A 1 -7.65 4.97 12.88
C CYS A 1 -7.26 6.03 11.86
N LEU A 2 -6.34 5.71 10.95
CA LEU A 2 -5.93 6.59 9.85
C LEU A 2 -6.95 6.45 8.71
N LYS A 3 -7.53 7.56 8.28
CA LYS A 3 -8.40 7.61 7.11
C LYS A 3 -7.56 7.93 5.88
N ILE A 4 -7.58 7.05 4.89
CA ILE A 4 -6.88 7.24 3.62
C ILE A 4 -7.92 7.48 2.53
N THR A 5 -7.82 8.64 1.89
CA THR A 5 -8.57 8.98 0.68
C THR A 5 -7.62 8.87 -0.49
N MET A 6 -7.92 7.97 -1.42
CA MET A 6 -7.13 7.81 -2.64
C MET A 6 -7.58 8.82 -3.68
N LEU A 7 -6.69 9.23 -4.58
CA LEU A 7 -7.08 9.87 -5.84
C LEU A 7 -7.91 8.90 -6.67
N ASN A 8 -8.72 9.42 -7.58
CA ASN A 8 -9.61 8.62 -8.40
C ASN A 8 -8.89 7.43 -9.03
N THR A 9 -9.46 6.26 -8.81
CA THR A 9 -8.93 5.00 -9.31
C THR A 9 -9.78 4.50 -10.47
N LYS A 10 -9.29 3.53 -11.24
CA LYS A 10 -10.10 2.86 -12.28
C LYS A 10 -11.39 2.22 -11.76
N LYS A 11 -11.52 2.03 -10.43
CA LYS A 11 -12.73 1.52 -9.77
C LYS A 11 -13.80 2.61 -9.57
N ASP A 12 -13.43 3.89 -9.67
CA ASP A 12 -14.35 5.03 -9.62
C ASP A 12 -14.90 5.24 -11.04
N ARG A 13 -16.14 4.80 -11.29
CA ARG A 13 -16.80 4.95 -12.59
C ARG A 13 -16.91 6.45 -12.93
N LYS A 14 -16.31 6.86 -14.05
CA LYS A 14 -16.41 8.20 -14.67
C LYS A 14 -16.14 9.37 -13.72
N ALA A 15 -14.95 9.43 -13.10
CA ALA A 15 -14.42 10.73 -12.72
C ALA A 15 -13.76 11.38 -13.93
N ALA A 16 -14.22 12.59 -14.30
CA ALA A 16 -13.68 13.35 -15.42
C ALA A 16 -12.25 13.88 -15.15
N ASP A 17 -11.82 13.88 -13.89
CA ASP A 17 -10.54 14.43 -13.44
C ASP A 17 -9.75 13.39 -12.60
N PRO A 18 -8.55 12.97 -13.03
CA PRO A 18 -7.68 12.05 -12.29
C PRO A 18 -7.12 12.64 -10.99
N ASP A 19 -7.14 13.96 -10.81
CA ASP A 19 -6.67 14.63 -9.60
C ASP A 19 -7.80 14.85 -8.56
N LEU A 20 -9.03 14.45 -8.88
CA LEU A 20 -10.14 14.47 -7.94
C LEU A 20 -10.08 13.25 -6.98
N TYR A 21 -10.50 13.45 -5.73
CA TYR A 21 -10.51 12.41 -4.70
C TYR A 21 -11.59 11.36 -4.93
N SER A 22 -11.26 10.09 -4.68
CA SER A 22 -12.23 9.00 -4.66
C SER A 22 -13.20 9.17 -3.49
N ILE A 23 -14.47 8.87 -3.72
CA ILE A 23 -15.52 8.85 -2.68
C ILE A 23 -15.24 7.73 -1.65
N ARG A 24 -14.42 6.73 -2.01
CA ARG A 24 -14.11 5.60 -1.14
C ARG A 24 -13.05 5.98 -0.10
N THR A 25 -13.46 6.07 1.16
CA THR A 25 -12.55 6.21 2.29
C THR A 25 -12.14 4.84 2.81
N THR A 26 -10.83 4.59 2.90
CA THR A 26 -10.29 3.37 3.51
C THR A 26 -9.81 3.68 4.93
N HIS A 27 -10.19 2.83 5.87
CA HIS A 27 -9.80 2.94 7.27
C HIS A 27 -8.64 2.00 7.55
N VAL A 28 -7.51 2.54 7.99
CA VAL A 28 -6.33 1.78 8.42
C VAL A 28 -6.21 1.88 9.93
N PHE A 29 -6.11 0.72 10.59
CA PHE A 29 -6.00 0.63 12.04
C PHE A 29 -4.55 0.47 12.48
N ALA A 30 -4.23 0.94 13.69
CA ALA A 30 -2.94 0.69 14.29
C ALA A 30 -2.85 -0.77 14.73
N CYS A 31 -1.64 -1.31 14.78
CA CYS A 31 -1.34 -2.59 15.40
C CYS A 31 -0.29 -2.37 16.50
N PRO A 32 -0.68 -1.85 17.68
CA PRO A 32 0.27 -1.44 18.71
C PRO A 32 1.02 -2.63 19.34
N THR A 33 0.44 -3.83 19.29
CA THR A 33 1.07 -5.07 19.78
C THR A 33 2.17 -5.60 18.86
N GLN A 34 2.20 -5.15 17.60
CA GLN A 34 3.21 -5.54 16.61
C GLN A 34 3.71 -4.30 15.86
N PRO A 35 4.63 -3.51 16.46
CA PRO A 35 5.10 -2.26 15.87
C PRO A 35 5.75 -2.47 14.49
N GLN A 36 6.44 -3.60 14.28
CA GLN A 36 7.10 -3.92 13.00
C GLN A 36 6.14 -4.06 11.82
N THR A 37 4.86 -4.40 12.05
CA THR A 37 3.84 -4.52 11.00
C THR A 37 2.82 -3.38 11.03
N CYS A 38 2.96 -2.42 11.95
CA CYS A 38 2.00 -1.34 12.11
C CYS A 38 2.13 -0.29 10.99
N PRO A 39 1.14 -0.16 10.10
CA PRO A 39 1.24 0.77 8.96
C PRO A 39 1.24 2.24 9.41
N ILE A 40 0.55 2.56 10.50
CA ILE A 40 0.50 3.93 11.04
C ILE A 40 1.87 4.34 11.60
N LEU A 41 2.53 3.44 12.33
CA LEU A 41 3.88 3.70 12.85
C LEU A 41 4.88 3.84 11.70
N ALA A 42 4.84 2.93 10.72
CA ALA A 42 5.69 3.00 9.53
C ALA A 42 5.52 4.33 8.78
N LEU A 43 4.29 4.81 8.63
CA LEU A 43 4.00 6.09 8.00
C LEU A 43 4.54 7.28 8.82
N ALA A 44 4.37 7.26 10.14
CA ALA A 44 4.88 8.31 11.01
C ALA A 44 6.41 8.39 10.95
N LEU A 45 7.11 7.26 11.02
CA LEU A 45 8.55 7.19 10.87
C LEU A 45 9.00 7.71 9.50
N TYR A 46 8.28 7.35 8.43
CA TYR A 46 8.56 7.87 7.09
C TYR A 46 8.45 9.40 7.04
N ILE A 47 7.43 9.99 7.65
CA ILE A 47 7.25 11.46 7.67
C ILE A 47 8.38 12.15 8.43
N ILE A 48 8.77 11.61 9.58
CA ILE A 48 9.78 12.21 10.46
C ILE A 48 11.18 12.11 9.84
N THR A 49 11.47 10.99 9.16
CA THR A 49 12.80 10.73 8.60
C THR A 49 13.01 11.30 7.20
N LEU A 50 11.93 11.61 6.47
CA LEU A 50 12.06 12.11 5.10
C LEU A 50 12.23 13.64 5.10
N PRO A 51 13.38 14.17 4.65
CA PRO A 51 13.54 15.61 4.48
C PRO A 51 12.58 16.11 3.40
N ARG A 52 11.51 16.78 3.83
CA ARG A 52 10.57 17.46 2.93
C ARG A 52 11.21 18.78 2.50
N GLY A 53 12.05 18.72 1.47
CA GLY A 53 12.47 19.93 0.76
C GLY A 53 11.25 20.74 0.33
N ASN A 54 11.40 22.06 0.22
CA ASN A 54 10.36 23.08 0.01
C ASN A 54 9.61 22.96 -1.33
N THR A 55 9.12 21.76 -1.62
CA THR A 55 8.45 21.36 -2.85
C THR A 55 6.95 21.41 -2.58
N PHE A 56 6.28 22.35 -3.23
CA PHE A 56 4.84 22.61 -3.15
C PHE A 56 3.99 21.50 -3.79
N THR A 57 4.29 20.23 -3.51
CA THR A 57 3.50 19.11 -4.03
C THR A 57 2.50 18.68 -2.97
N SER A 58 1.22 18.61 -3.32
CA SER A 58 0.15 18.07 -2.46
C SER A 58 0.26 16.55 -2.26
N LYS A 59 1.26 15.89 -2.85
CA LYS A 59 1.42 14.43 -2.85
C LYS A 59 2.25 13.99 -1.65
N PHE A 60 1.76 12.97 -0.95
CA PHE A 60 2.41 12.45 0.24
C PHE A 60 3.74 11.75 -0.07
N PHE A 61 3.81 11.02 -1.18
CA PHE A 61 5.03 10.35 -1.64
C PHE A 61 5.69 11.14 -2.77
N PRO A 62 7.03 11.31 -2.74
CA PRO A 62 7.75 12.07 -3.75
C PRO A 62 7.80 11.33 -5.09
N GLY A 63 7.75 12.07 -6.20
CA GLY A 63 7.86 11.53 -7.56
C GLY A 63 6.54 11.00 -8.15
N LYS A 64 6.62 10.47 -9.38
CA LYS A 64 5.45 10.07 -10.19
C LYS A 64 5.27 8.53 -10.26
N GLU A 65 6.35 7.76 -10.15
CA GLU A 65 6.37 6.31 -10.39
C GLU A 65 6.39 5.46 -9.10
N GLN A 66 5.36 5.56 -8.26
CA GLN A 66 5.34 4.87 -6.95
C GLN A 66 5.34 3.35 -7.07
N LYS A 67 4.67 2.80 -8.09
CA LYS A 67 4.63 1.36 -8.34
C LYS A 67 6.03 0.81 -8.65
N HIS A 68 6.78 1.53 -9.49
CA HIS A 68 8.15 1.16 -9.83
C HIS A 68 9.03 1.19 -8.57
N ARG A 69 8.99 2.29 -7.81
CA ARG A 69 9.74 2.43 -6.54
C ARG A 69 9.46 1.28 -5.56
N PHE A 70 8.19 0.93 -5.37
CA PHE A 70 7.80 -0.19 -4.51
C PHE A 70 8.41 -1.51 -5.01
N ASN A 71 8.29 -1.81 -6.30
CA ASN A 71 8.82 -3.04 -6.88
C ASN A 71 10.35 -3.12 -6.75
N SER A 72 11.07 -2.02 -7.00
CA SER A 72 12.53 -1.99 -6.89
C SER A 72 12.99 -2.27 -5.45
N VAL A 73 12.33 -1.67 -4.46
CA VAL A 73 12.63 -1.91 -3.05
C VAL A 73 12.28 -3.36 -2.66
N LEU A 74 11.12 -3.86 -3.09
CA LEU A 74 10.70 -5.22 -2.83
C LEU A 74 11.68 -6.25 -3.39
N GLN A 75 12.11 -6.08 -4.65
CA GLN A 75 13.09 -6.95 -5.29
C GLN A 75 14.43 -6.96 -4.53
N ARG A 76 14.90 -5.80 -4.09
CA ARG A 76 16.12 -5.69 -3.27
C ARG A 76 16.01 -6.45 -1.95
N ILE A 77 14.88 -6.33 -1.25
CA ILE A 77 14.65 -7.03 0.03
C ILE A 77 14.56 -8.55 -0.20
N ILE A 78 13.89 -8.99 -1.26
CA ILE A 78 13.77 -10.42 -1.58
C ILE A 78 15.13 -11.00 -1.97
N ALA A 79 15.92 -10.29 -2.78
CA ALA A 79 17.27 -10.72 -3.14
C ALA A 79 18.15 -10.89 -1.89
N ASP A 80 18.08 -9.96 -0.94
CA ASP A 80 18.79 -10.04 0.35
C ASP A 80 18.37 -11.25 1.19
N LYS A 81 17.05 -11.55 1.26
CA LYS A 81 16.51 -12.58 2.16
C LYS A 81 16.43 -13.98 1.58
N ALA A 82 16.20 -14.09 0.27
CA ALA A 82 15.91 -15.36 -0.41
C ALA A 82 17.00 -15.80 -1.39
N GLY A 83 18.04 -14.97 -1.62
CA GLY A 83 19.21 -15.33 -2.43
C GLY A 83 18.91 -15.61 -3.92
N ALA A 84 17.71 -15.26 -4.41
CA ALA A 84 17.27 -15.55 -5.77
C ALA A 84 16.77 -14.29 -6.48
N GLU A 85 17.02 -14.22 -7.79
CA GLU A 85 16.48 -13.19 -8.69
C GLU A 85 15.01 -13.49 -9.00
N TRP A 86 14.10 -13.07 -8.12
CA TRP A 86 12.67 -13.20 -8.36
C TRP A 86 12.16 -12.05 -9.25
N LYS A 87 12.39 -12.15 -10.57
CA LYS A 87 11.92 -11.15 -11.55
C LYS A 87 10.39 -11.05 -11.63
N ASP A 88 9.68 -12.12 -11.27
CA ASP A 88 8.21 -12.19 -11.36
C ASP A 88 7.46 -11.75 -10.08
N ILE A 89 8.19 -11.39 -9.01
CA ILE A 89 7.57 -10.85 -7.81
C ILE A 89 7.51 -9.32 -7.91
N GLY A 90 6.28 -8.82 -7.90
CA GLY A 90 6.01 -7.39 -7.78
C GLY A 90 4.71 -7.12 -7.03
N SER A 91 4.30 -5.86 -7.00
CA SER A 91 3.05 -5.37 -6.37
C SER A 91 1.81 -6.22 -6.69
N SER A 92 1.69 -6.75 -7.91
CA SER A 92 0.56 -7.63 -8.27
C SER A 92 0.62 -8.97 -7.54
N SER A 93 1.78 -9.62 -7.53
CA SER A 93 2.02 -10.90 -6.86
C SER A 93 1.89 -10.75 -5.34
N PHE A 94 2.43 -9.66 -4.79
CA PHE A 94 2.31 -9.32 -3.36
C PHE A 94 0.83 -9.20 -2.95
N ARG A 95 0.04 -8.43 -3.70
CA ARG A 95 -1.39 -8.24 -3.44
C ARG A 95 -2.20 -9.53 -3.58
N LYS A 96 -1.90 -10.37 -4.58
CA LYS A 96 -2.57 -11.67 -4.75
C LYS A 96 -2.23 -12.61 -3.59
N GLY A 97 -0.96 -12.67 -3.20
CA GLY A 97 -0.49 -13.49 -2.08
C GLY A 97 -1.13 -13.11 -0.76
N SER A 98 -1.27 -11.81 -0.47
CA SER A 98 -1.94 -11.34 0.76
C SER A 98 -3.43 -11.71 0.78
N VAL A 99 -4.11 -11.60 -0.36
CA VAL A 99 -5.50 -12.06 -0.50
C VAL A 99 -5.61 -13.56 -0.26
N THR A 100 -4.78 -14.37 -0.93
CA THR A 100 -4.76 -15.82 -0.73
C THR A 100 -4.53 -16.19 0.72
N HIS A 101 -3.57 -15.53 1.39
CA HIS A 101 -3.29 -15.76 2.80
C HIS A 101 -4.52 -15.48 3.68
N LEU A 102 -5.15 -14.30 3.52
CA LEU A 102 -6.34 -13.95 4.32
C LEU A 102 -7.52 -14.91 4.08
N LEU A 103 -7.69 -15.41 2.86
CA LEU A 103 -8.75 -16.37 2.53
C LEU A 103 -8.46 -17.78 3.05
N SER A 104 -7.19 -18.12 3.30
CA SER A 104 -6.78 -19.42 3.82
C SER A 104 -6.92 -19.58 5.34
N ILE A 105 -7.18 -18.50 6.08
CA ILE A 105 -7.28 -18.53 7.55
C ILE A 105 -8.64 -19.13 7.95
N PRO A 106 -8.68 -20.28 8.66
CA PRO A 106 -9.93 -20.83 9.18
C PRO A 106 -10.59 -19.85 10.16
N GLY A 107 -11.87 -19.55 9.97
CA GLY A 107 -12.57 -18.52 10.76
C GLY A 107 -12.16 -17.08 10.45
N GLY A 108 -11.41 -16.87 9.36
CA GLY A 108 -10.99 -15.56 8.89
C GLY A 108 -12.11 -14.69 8.29
N PRO A 109 -11.77 -13.51 7.75
CA PRO A 109 -12.73 -12.59 7.17
C PRO A 109 -13.42 -13.19 5.93
N SER A 110 -14.69 -12.83 5.71
CA SER A 110 -15.46 -13.34 4.56
C SER A 110 -14.83 -12.91 3.22
N PRO A 111 -14.90 -13.73 2.15
CA PRO A 111 -14.28 -13.39 0.88
C PRO A 111 -14.66 -12.02 0.29
N PRO A 112 -15.96 -11.60 0.32
CA PRO A 112 -16.32 -10.26 -0.15
C PRO A 112 -15.61 -9.14 0.62
N SER A 113 -15.41 -9.32 1.93
CA SER A 113 -14.76 -8.33 2.78
C SER A 113 -13.25 -8.20 2.49
N VAL A 114 -12.62 -9.26 1.99
CA VAL A 114 -11.22 -9.25 1.53
C VAL A 114 -11.11 -8.59 0.15
N TYR A 115 -11.93 -9.02 -0.83
CA TYR A 115 -11.86 -8.52 -2.20
C TYR A 115 -12.21 -7.04 -2.36
N LEU A 116 -13.09 -6.50 -1.50
CA LEU A 116 -13.41 -5.06 -1.49
C LEU A 116 -12.22 -4.20 -1.05
N ARG A 117 -11.26 -4.78 -0.32
CA ARG A 117 -10.09 -4.09 0.25
C ARG A 117 -8.77 -4.41 -0.47
N ALA A 118 -8.80 -5.33 -1.44
CA ALA A 118 -7.69 -5.70 -2.31
C ALA A 118 -7.62 -4.80 -3.56
#